data_AF-A0A6L3GMX7-F1
#
_entry.id   AF-A0A6L3GMX7-F1
#
_cell.length_a   1.000
_cell.length_b   1.000
_cell.length_c   1.000
_cell.angle_alpha   90.00
_cell.angle_beta   90.00
_cell.angle_gamma   90.00
#
_symmetry.space_group_name_H-M   'P 1'
#
loop_
_entity.id
_entity.type
_entity.pdbx_description
1 polymer ?
#
loop_
_entity_poly.entity_id
_entity_poly.type
_entity_poly.pdbx_seq_one_letter_code
_entity_poly.pdbx_strand_id
1 'polypeptide(L)'
;PHFQNVIDSKDIERVFCVKPMFDNPRIIRQSGAFFLYGINGNKSQPASLNFSYKVYIINKAQKRKIRKQLEALGIDKSTLFPEVEHVAEHIKDKYHLPK
;
A
#
# COMPACT_ATOMS: atom_id res chain seq x y z
N PRO A 1 29.21 -0.74 -21.57
CA PRO A 1 28.44 -0.16 -20.44
C PRO A 1 29.16 -0.47 -19.12
N HIS A 2 29.98 0.49 -18.65
CA HIS A 2 30.68 0.36 -17.37
C HIS A 2 29.82 0.95 -16.25
N PHE A 3 29.97 0.46 -15.02
CA PHE A 3 29.40 1.10 -13.85
C PHE A 3 29.88 2.54 -13.79
N GLN A 4 28.95 3.49 -13.86
CA GLN A 4 29.25 4.90 -13.63
C GLN A 4 29.08 5.15 -12.13
N ASN A 5 30.10 5.73 -11.50
CA ASN A 5 30.09 6.09 -10.08
C ASN A 5 29.22 7.35 -9.84
N VAL A 6 27.94 7.25 -10.18
CA VAL A 6 26.96 8.36 -10.08
C VAL A 6 26.10 8.23 -8.82
N ILE A 7 26.24 7.12 -8.07
CA ILE A 7 25.45 6.87 -6.88
C ILE A 7 26.09 7.60 -5.69
N ASP A 8 25.39 8.61 -5.16
CA ASP A 8 25.73 9.20 -3.87
C ASP A 8 25.34 8.21 -2.77
N SER A 9 26.27 7.87 -1.87
CA SER A 9 25.98 6.97 -0.75
C SER A 9 24.84 7.49 0.13
N LYS A 10 24.63 8.81 0.16
CA LYS A 10 23.52 9.45 0.88
C LYS A 10 22.16 9.09 0.31
N ASP A 11 22.06 8.68 -0.96
CA ASP A 11 20.78 8.29 -1.56
C ASP A 11 20.25 6.98 -0.99
N ILE A 12 21.15 6.09 -0.52
CA ILE A 12 20.76 4.86 0.18
C ILE A 12 20.11 5.18 1.54
N GLU A 13 20.32 6.38 2.08
CA GLU A 13 19.76 6.81 3.36
C GLU A 13 18.47 7.64 3.24
N ARG A 14 17.89 7.72 2.03
CA ARG A 14 16.71 8.54 1.75
C ARG A 14 15.45 7.70 1.59
N VAL A 15 14.31 8.38 1.72
CA VAL A 15 13.00 7.83 1.36
C VAL A 15 12.52 8.47 0.06
N PHE A 16 12.20 7.65 -0.94
CA PHE A 16 11.69 8.11 -2.23
C PHE A 16 10.19 7.84 -2.34
N CYS A 17 9.42 8.85 -2.75
CA CYS A 17 8.04 8.64 -3.18
C CYS A 17 8.07 8.25 -4.66
N VAL A 18 7.62 7.03 -4.99
CA VAL A 18 7.60 6.52 -6.35
C VAL A 18 6.16 6.27 -6.80
N LYS A 19 5.88 6.71 -8.03
CA LYS A 19 4.68 6.30 -8.74
C LYS A 19 5.05 5.09 -9.60
N PRO A 20 4.48 3.91 -9.32
CA PRO A 20 4.79 2.70 -10.07
C PRO A 20 4.23 2.80 -11.50
N MET A 21 4.78 1.99 -12.40
CA MET A 21 4.14 1.73 -13.67
C MET A 21 2.84 0.94 -13.43
N PHE A 22 1.79 1.26 -14.18
CA PHE A 22 0.47 0.66 -14.04
C PHE A 22 0.38 -0.67 -14.81
N ASP A 23 1.30 -1.60 -14.55
CA ASP A 23 1.41 -2.88 -15.26
C ASP A 23 0.83 -4.05 -14.45
N ASN A 24 0.88 -3.98 -13.12
CA ASN A 24 0.30 -4.98 -12.24
C ASN A 24 -1.16 -4.60 -11.87
N PRO A 25 -2.16 -5.46 -12.15
CA PRO A 25 -3.58 -5.20 -11.83
C PRO A 25 -3.84 -4.81 -10.37
N ARG A 26 -3.02 -5.31 -9.44
CA ARG A 26 -3.11 -4.99 -8.01
C ARG A 26 -2.62 -3.57 -7.72
N ILE A 27 -1.55 -3.14 -8.37
CA ILE A 27 -1.01 -1.78 -8.27
C ILE A 27 -2.01 -0.78 -8.86
N ILE A 28 -2.62 -1.13 -10.00
CA ILE A 28 -3.65 -0.31 -10.66
C ILE A 28 -4.85 -0.09 -9.72
N ARG A 29 -5.36 -1.18 -9.12
CA ARG A 29 -6.52 -1.12 -8.21
C ARG A 29 -6.27 -0.36 -6.93
N GLN A 30 -5.04 -0.41 -6.40
CA GLN A 30 -4.66 0.36 -5.22
C GLN A 30 -4.50 1.86 -5.52
N SER A 31 -4.48 2.27 -6.80
CA SER A 31 -4.33 3.67 -7.23
C SER A 31 -3.25 4.40 -6.42
N GLY A 32 -2.14 3.69 -6.15
CA GLY A 32 -1.21 4.03 -5.08
C GLY A 32 0.10 4.64 -5.57
N ALA A 33 0.70 5.44 -4.72
CA ALA A 33 2.13 5.73 -4.75
C ALA A 33 2.80 5.01 -3.58
N PHE A 34 4.07 4.67 -3.72
CA PHE A 34 4.83 3.94 -2.72
C PHE A 34 5.95 4.79 -2.16
N PHE A 35 6.31 4.53 -0.91
CA PHE A 35 7.56 5.03 -0.33
C PHE A 35 8.59 3.92 -0.35
N LEU A 36 9.71 4.14 -1.04
CA LEU A 36 10.88 3.30 -0.98
C LEU A 36 11.77 3.80 0.16
N TYR A 37 11.89 2.99 1.21
CA TYR A 37 12.73 3.30 2.35
C TYR A 37 14.14 2.77 2.12
N GLY A 38 15.10 3.68 2.15
CA GLY A 38 16.50 3.35 2.35
C GLY A 38 16.80 2.89 3.78
N ILE A 39 18.08 2.83 4.11
CA ILE A 39 18.58 2.51 5.46
C ILE A 39 18.93 3.79 6.23
N ASN A 40 19.35 3.68 7.49
CA ASN A 40 19.89 4.81 8.23
C ASN A 40 21.18 4.38 8.93
N GLY A 41 22.31 4.40 8.23
CA GLY A 41 23.61 3.89 8.68
C GLY A 41 23.70 2.36 8.90
N ASN A 42 22.60 1.71 9.27
CA ASN A 42 22.50 0.28 9.54
C ASN A 42 21.29 -0.32 8.81
N LYS A 43 21.45 -1.53 8.27
CA LYS A 43 20.38 -2.28 7.58
C LYS A 43 19.15 -2.55 8.45
N SER A 44 19.31 -2.59 9.78
CA SER A 44 18.20 -2.79 10.72
C SER A 44 17.39 -1.52 10.98
N GLN A 45 17.84 -0.35 10.50
CA GLN A 45 17.17 0.92 10.71
C GLN A 45 16.71 1.50 9.37
N PRO A 46 15.41 1.78 9.19
CA PRO A 46 14.92 2.42 7.97
C PRO A 46 15.31 3.90 7.93
N ALA A 47 15.46 4.44 6.73
CA ALA A 47 15.64 5.87 6.48
C ALA A 47 14.52 6.71 7.11
N SER A 48 14.86 7.90 7.60
CA SER A 48 13.88 8.82 8.19
C SER A 48 12.96 9.40 7.13
N LEU A 49 11.65 9.34 7.37
CA LEU A 49 10.65 9.95 6.50
C LEU A 49 10.62 11.47 6.72
N ASN A 50 11.25 12.22 5.82
CA ASN A 50 11.34 13.68 5.90
C ASN A 50 10.17 14.41 5.19
N PHE A 51 9.05 13.74 4.94
CA PHE A 51 7.86 14.35 4.37
C PHE A 51 6.94 14.87 5.47
N SER A 52 6.24 15.99 5.23
CA SER A 52 5.17 16.41 6.14
C SER A 52 3.96 15.48 5.97
N TYR A 53 3.49 14.88 7.05
CA TYR A 53 2.30 14.04 7.06
C TYR A 53 1.42 14.32 8.27
N LYS A 54 0.13 13.99 8.13
CA LYS A 54 -0.85 14.06 9.22
C LYS A 54 -1.16 12.65 9.70
N VAL A 55 -1.08 12.43 11.01
CA VAL A 55 -1.47 11.17 11.64
C VAL A 55 -2.90 11.26 12.15
N TYR A 56 -3.73 10.31 11.74
CA TYR A 56 -5.10 10.18 12.23
C TYR A 56 -5.20 8.93 13.11
N ILE A 57 -5.44 9.11 14.41
CA ILE A 57 -5.63 8.02 15.36
C ILE A 57 -7.13 7.69 15.42
N ILE A 58 -7.49 6.47 15.00
CA ILE A 58 -8.88 6.02 14.90
C ILE A 58 -9.22 5.07 16.05
N ASN A 59 -10.24 5.42 16.84
CA ASN A 59 -10.75 4.56 17.91
C ASN A 59 -11.32 3.24 17.35
N LYS A 60 -11.06 2.11 18.03
CA LYS A 60 -11.59 0.77 17.69
C LYS A 60 -13.10 0.77 17.40
N ALA A 61 -13.90 1.50 18.20
CA ALA A 61 -15.35 1.55 18.03
C ALA A 61 -15.78 2.16 16.66
N GLN A 62 -14.98 3.07 16.12
CA GLN A 62 -15.29 3.77 14.87
C GLN A 62 -14.86 2.98 13.62
N LYS A 63 -13.94 2.01 13.75
CA LYS A 63 -13.42 1.23 12.61
C LYS A 63 -14.53 0.54 11.80
N ARG A 64 -15.57 0.01 12.47
CA ARG A 64 -16.70 -0.63 11.79
C ARG A 64 -17.52 0.36 10.95
N LYS A 65 -17.75 1.57 11.49
CA LYS A 65 -18.47 2.63 10.77
C LYS A 65 -17.68 3.08 9.54
N ILE A 66 -16.38 3.32 9.70
CA ILE A 66 -15.49 3.74 8.62
C ILE A 66 -15.43 2.68 7.52
N ARG A 67 -15.34 1.39 7.86
CA ARG A 67 -15.38 0.31 6.86
C ARG A 67 -16.66 0.33 6.04
N LYS A 68 -17.83 0.45 6.68
CA LYS A 68 -19.11 0.57 5.96
C LYS A 68 -19.17 1.79 5.04
N GLN A 69 -18.58 2.91 5.47
CA GLN A 69 -18.51 4.13 4.65
C GLN A 69 -17.57 3.94 3.44
N LEU A 70 -16.44 3.26 3.63
CA LEU A 70 -15.51 2.93 2.53
C LEU A 70 -16.15 1.96 1.54
N GLU A 71 -16.86 0.93 2.01
CA GLU A 71 -17.62 0.00 1.17
C GLU A 71 -18.67 0.73 0.33
N ALA A 72 -19.40 1.69 0.92
CA ALA A 72 -20.37 2.52 0.19
C ALA A 72 -19.71 3.41 -0.89
N LEU A 73 -18.42 3.71 -0.76
CA LEU A 73 -17.62 4.43 -1.75
C LEU A 73 -16.94 3.49 -2.77
N GLY A 74 -17.24 2.18 -2.73
CA GLY A 74 -16.63 1.18 -3.60
C GLY A 74 -15.19 0.80 -3.23
N ILE A 75 -14.75 1.15 -2.02
CA ILE A 75 -13.44 0.79 -1.48
C ILE A 75 -13.64 -0.41 -0.54
N ASP A 76 -13.56 -1.61 -1.11
CA ASP A 76 -13.68 -2.87 -0.38
C ASP A 76 -12.59 -3.87 -0.83
N LYS A 77 -12.52 -5.03 -0.17
CA LYS A 77 -11.49 -6.03 -0.47
C LYS A 77 -11.56 -6.53 -1.92
N SER A 78 -12.75 -6.70 -2.48
CA SER A 78 -12.95 -7.20 -3.84
C SER A 78 -12.52 -6.18 -4.90
N THR A 79 -12.54 -4.88 -4.57
CA THR A 79 -12.03 -3.83 -5.48
C THR A 79 -10.53 -3.62 -5.36
N LEU A 80 -9.92 -3.94 -4.20
CA LEU A 80 -8.49 -3.82 -3.94
C LEU A 80 -7.65 -5.04 -4.38
N PHE A 81 -8.22 -6.24 -4.31
CA PHE A 81 -7.52 -7.50 -4.61
C PHE A 81 -8.05 -8.10 -5.91
N PRO A 82 -7.31 -7.97 -7.04
CA PRO A 82 -7.72 -8.52 -8.33
C PRO A 82 -7.75 -10.05 -8.39
N GLU A 83 -7.14 -10.73 -7.42
CA GLU A 83 -6.94 -12.17 -7.43
C GLU A 83 -8.27 -12.93 -7.31
N VAL A 84 -8.45 -13.97 -8.13
CA VAL A 84 -9.72 -14.70 -8.28
C VAL A 84 -10.17 -15.32 -6.96
N GLU A 85 -9.23 -15.75 -6.12
CA GLU A 85 -9.51 -16.32 -4.79
C GLU A 85 -10.22 -15.32 -3.88
N HIS A 86 -9.83 -14.04 -3.92
CA HIS A 86 -10.42 -12.99 -3.09
C HIS A 86 -11.82 -12.59 -3.57
N VAL A 87 -12.05 -12.62 -4.88
CA VAL A 87 -13.38 -12.41 -5.47
C VAL A 87 -14.32 -13.55 -5.08
N ALA A 88 -13.83 -14.80 -5.13
CA ALA A 88 -14.59 -15.98 -4.74
C ALA A 88 -14.97 -15.99 -3.25
N GLU A 89 -14.05 -15.63 -2.35
CA GLU A 89 -14.36 -15.45 -0.91
C GLU A 89 -15.43 -14.39 -0.69
N HIS A 90 -15.32 -13.24 -1.36
CA HIS A 90 -16.31 -12.17 -1.22
C HIS A 90 -17.71 -12.59 -1.70
N ILE A 91 -17.81 -13.32 -2.81
CA ILE A 91 -19.08 -13.87 -3.31
C ILE A 91 -19.66 -14.87 -2.30
N LYS A 92 -18.82 -15.77 -1.76
CA LYS A 92 -19.25 -16.75 -0.77
C LYS A 92 -19.79 -16.09 0.51
N ASP A 93 -19.07 -15.11 1.05
CA ASP A 93 -19.47 -14.38 2.25
C ASP A 93 -20.74 -13.55 2.01
N LYS A 94 -20.90 -12.98 0.81
CA LYS A 94 -22.08 -12.20 0.44
C LYS A 94 -23.34 -13.06 0.27
N TYR A 95 -23.22 -14.27 -0.26
CA TYR A 95 -24.36 -15.14 -0.59
C TYR A 95 -24.56 -16.32 0.37
N HIS A 96 -23.77 -16.44 1.45
CA HIS A 96 -23.85 -17.52 2.45
C HIS A 96 -24.05 -18.91 1.81
N LEU A 97 -23.34 -19.21 0.72
CA LEU A 97 -23.49 -20.50 0.06
C LEU A 97 -23.02 -21.60 1.02
N PRO A 98 -23.91 -22.54 1.41
CA PRO A 98 -23.51 -23.64 2.28
C PRO A 98 -22.56 -24.59 1.53
N LYS A 99 -21.76 -25.31 2.31
CA LYS A 99 -20.86 -26.37 1.82
C LYS A 99 -21.63 -27.46 1.08
#